data_AF-A0A662UDX1-F1
#
_entry.id   AF-A0A662UDX1-F1
#
_cell.length_a   1.000
_cell.length_b   1.000
_cell.length_c   1.000
_cell.angle_alpha   90.00
_cell.angle_beta   90.00
_cell.angle_gamma   90.00
#
_symmetry.space_group_name_H-M   'P 1'
#
loop_
_entity.id
_entity.type
_entity.pdbx_description
1 polymer ?
#
loop_
_entity_poly.entity_id
_entity_poly.type
_entity_poly.pdbx_seq_one_letter_code
_entity_poly.pdbx_strand_id
1 'polypeptide(L)'
;MSAEDLVKIRTETDEKYVKIEFELTENIIPAQIQEILRVFPDVKGPKHLLISGRGPIWLYGALIHKYAHLVQSVAIYDPKQGGYVVVVSHSPEVKVGDLILA
;
A
#
# COMPACT_ATOMS: atom_id res chain seq x y z
N MET A 1 -4.15 21.40 10.05
CA MET A 1 -3.20 20.78 9.11
C MET A 1 -4.00 19.85 8.26
N SER A 2 -3.83 19.89 6.94
CA SER A 2 -4.54 18.94 6.08
C SER A 2 -3.77 17.62 6.06
N ALA A 3 -4.45 16.54 5.71
CA ALA A 3 -3.79 15.24 5.56
C ALA A 3 -2.73 15.25 4.44
N GLU A 4 -2.85 16.16 3.47
CA GLU A 4 -1.84 16.35 2.41
C GLU A 4 -0.52 16.90 2.96
N ASP A 5 -0.54 17.54 4.12
CA ASP A 5 0.68 18.03 4.78
C ASP A 5 1.48 16.88 5.41
N LEU A 6 0.83 15.75 5.75
CA LEU A 6 1.40 14.64 6.53
C LEU A 6 2.01 13.52 5.66
N VAL A 7 1.57 13.40 4.41
CA VAL A 7 2.01 12.33 3.52
C VAL A 7 2.04 12.78 2.06
N LYS A 8 3.16 12.53 1.40
CA LYS A 8 3.28 12.63 -0.06
C LYS A 8 3.04 11.26 -0.66
N ILE A 9 2.25 11.20 -1.73
CA ILE A 9 1.87 9.94 -2.36
C ILE A 9 2.17 10.02 -3.86
N ARG A 10 2.86 9.01 -4.37
CA ARG A 10 3.07 8.79 -5.78
C ARG A 10 2.39 7.50 -6.19
N THR A 11 1.64 7.56 -7.28
CA THR A 11 0.95 6.39 -7.85
C THR A 11 1.43 6.13 -9.26
N GLU A 12 1.71 4.87 -9.58
CA GLU A 12 2.02 4.41 -10.93
C GLU A 12 1.11 3.22 -11.26
N THR A 13 0.47 3.27 -12.43
CA THR A 13 -0.49 2.25 -12.84
C THR A 13 0.00 1.54 -14.08
N ASP A 14 0.04 0.22 -14.02
CA ASP A 14 0.38 -0.71 -15.09
C ASP A 14 -0.84 -1.56 -15.46
N GLU A 15 -0.75 -2.38 -16.51
CA GLU A 15 -1.75 -3.38 -16.87
C GLU A 15 -2.03 -4.40 -15.76
N LYS A 16 -1.04 -4.78 -14.95
CA LYS A 16 -1.21 -5.78 -13.88
C LYS A 16 -1.15 -5.20 -12.47
N TYR A 17 -0.42 -4.10 -12.30
CA TYR A 17 -0.09 -3.56 -10.99
C TYR A 17 -0.57 -2.13 -10.81
N VAL A 18 -0.84 -1.76 -9.56
CA VAL A 18 -0.87 -0.36 -9.13
C VAL A 18 0.19 -0.23 -8.04
N LYS A 19 1.16 0.67 -8.22
CA LYS A 19 2.19 0.97 -7.24
C LYS A 19 1.80 2.24 -6.49
N ILE A 20 1.80 2.16 -5.16
CA ILE A 20 1.66 3.30 -4.27
C ILE A 20 2.95 3.43 -3.46
N GLU A 21 3.68 4.51 -3.72
CA GLU A 21 4.81 4.92 -2.91
C GLU A 21 4.37 6.09 -2.03
N PHE A 22 4.65 6.01 -0.72
CA PHE A 22 4.35 7.10 0.21
C PHE A 22 5.58 7.54 1.03
N GLU A 23 5.61 8.82 1.34
CA GLU A 23 6.60 9.45 2.20
C GLU A 23 5.88 10.24 3.29
N LEU A 24 6.09 9.87 4.56
CA LEU A 24 5.64 10.67 5.68
C LEU A 24 6.55 11.89 5.82
N THR A 25 5.96 13.08 5.83
CA THR A 25 6.69 14.36 5.94
C THR A 25 7.17 14.64 7.37
N GLU A 26 6.53 14.00 8.35
CA GLU A 26 6.84 14.11 9.78
C GLU A 26 6.43 12.85 10.56
N ASN A 27 6.68 12.86 11.87
CA ASN A 27 6.21 11.78 12.75
C ASN A 27 4.70 11.88 12.94
N ILE A 28 4.00 10.82 12.58
CA ILE A 28 2.54 10.72 12.72
C ILE A 28 2.14 10.06 14.05
N ILE A 29 0.97 10.43 14.57
CA ILE A 29 0.33 9.80 15.71
C ILE A 29 -0.90 8.98 15.27
N PRO A 30 -1.30 7.91 16.00
CA PRO A 30 -2.43 7.06 15.61
C PRO A 30 -3.75 7.80 15.39
N ALA A 31 -3.99 8.91 16.10
CA ALA A 31 -5.20 9.72 15.94
C ALA A 31 -5.37 10.29 14.52
N GLN A 32 -4.26 10.47 13.78
CA GLN A 32 -4.26 11.01 12.41
C GLN A 32 -4.57 9.95 11.35
N ILE A 33 -4.69 8.67 11.71
CA ILE A 33 -4.77 7.56 10.73
C ILE A 33 -5.94 7.72 9.77
N GLN A 34 -7.11 8.15 10.26
CA GLN A 34 -8.31 8.33 9.43
C GLN A 34 -8.12 9.43 8.39
N GLU A 35 -7.42 10.51 8.76
CA GLU A 35 -7.14 11.64 7.87
C GLU A 35 -6.11 11.22 6.80
N ILE A 36 -5.03 10.54 7.22
CA ILE A 36 -4.02 9.98 6.32
C ILE A 36 -4.66 9.02 5.32
N LEU A 37 -5.52 8.09 5.76
CA LEU A 37 -6.17 7.13 4.86
C LEU A 37 -7.06 7.81 3.80
N ARG A 38 -7.60 9.01 4.05
CA ARG A 38 -8.47 9.71 3.09
C ARG A 38 -7.71 10.26 1.89
N VAL A 39 -6.43 10.60 2.04
CA VAL A 39 -5.62 11.15 0.93
C VAL A 39 -4.99 10.07 0.06
N PHE A 40 -4.95 8.83 0.55
CA PHE A 40 -4.55 7.68 -0.26
C PHE A 40 -5.56 7.41 -1.38
N PRO A 41 -5.12 7.20 -2.63
CA PRO A 41 -6.01 7.06 -3.78
C PRO A 41 -6.90 5.82 -3.65
N ASP A 42 -8.10 5.90 -4.22
CA ASP A 42 -8.96 4.72 -4.35
C ASP A 42 -8.42 3.81 -5.46
N VAL A 43 -8.17 2.55 -5.10
CA VAL A 43 -7.71 1.50 -6.02
C VAL A 43 -8.66 0.33 -5.94
N LYS A 44 -9.16 -0.12 -7.09
CA LYS A 44 -10.10 -1.24 -7.20
C LYS A 44 -9.92 -2.01 -8.51
N GLY A 45 -10.35 -3.27 -8.51
CA GLY A 45 -10.41 -4.10 -9.71
C GLY A 45 -9.34 -5.21 -9.75
N PRO A 46 -9.13 -5.85 -10.92
CA PRO A 46 -8.27 -7.01 -11.07
C PRO A 46 -6.79 -6.62 -11.15
N LYS A 47 -6.31 -5.87 -10.15
CA LYS A 47 -4.92 -5.39 -10.06
C LYS A 47 -4.27 -5.91 -8.80
N HIS A 48 -2.96 -6.13 -8.85
CA HIS A 48 -2.14 -6.35 -7.67
C HIS A 48 -1.65 -5.00 -7.15
N LEU A 49 -1.98 -4.67 -5.90
CA LEU A 49 -1.56 -3.43 -5.27
C LEU A 49 -0.18 -3.62 -4.62
N LEU A 50 0.78 -2.79 -5.01
CA LEU A 50 2.15 -2.81 -4.54
C LEU A 50 2.39 -1.55 -3.71
N ILE A 51 2.65 -1.70 -2.41
CA ILE A 51 2.82 -0.57 -1.48
C ILE A 51 4.29 -0.47 -1.04
N SER A 52 4.86 0.72 -1.13
CA SER A 52 6.19 1.05 -0.61
C SER A 52 6.15 2.38 0.16
N GLY A 53 7.11 2.55 1.06
CA GLY A 53 7.22 3.75 1.91
C GLY A 53 7.90 3.43 3.23
N ARG A 54 8.11 4.45 4.06
CA ARG A 54 8.55 4.25 5.45
C ARG A 54 7.43 4.71 6.37
N GLY A 55 6.98 3.83 7.24
CA GLY A 55 5.92 4.14 8.18
C GLY A 55 5.81 3.11 9.29
N PRO A 56 5.03 3.42 10.34
CA PRO A 56 4.80 2.51 11.44
C PRO A 56 3.91 1.33 11.00
N ILE A 57 4.04 0.20 11.68
CA ILE A 57 3.30 -1.05 11.37
C ILE A 57 1.79 -0.83 11.32
N TRP A 58 1.24 -0.01 12.23
CA TRP A 58 -0.19 0.28 12.28
C TRP A 58 -0.70 1.03 11.04
N LEU A 59 0.15 1.83 10.38
CA LEU A 59 -0.23 2.49 9.12
C LEU A 59 -0.37 1.44 8.02
N TYR A 60 0.58 0.50 7.93
CA TYR A 60 0.47 -0.62 6.99
C TYR A 60 -0.76 -1.47 7.27
N GLY A 61 -1.05 -1.81 8.52
CA GLY A 61 -2.26 -2.57 8.87
C GLY A 61 -3.54 -1.89 8.38
N ALA A 62 -3.62 -0.58 8.54
CA ALA A 62 -4.77 0.20 8.08
C ALA A 62 -4.85 0.33 6.54
N LEU A 63 -3.71 0.56 5.86
CA LEU A 63 -3.65 0.58 4.40
C LEU A 63 -4.04 -0.78 3.81
N ILE A 64 -3.48 -1.87 4.34
CA ILE A 64 -3.82 -3.23 3.93
C ILE A 64 -5.33 -3.45 4.07
N HIS A 65 -5.92 -3.11 5.23
CA HIS A 65 -7.35 -3.26 5.43
C HIS A 65 -8.19 -2.41 4.46
N LYS A 66 -7.79 -1.15 4.20
CA LYS A 66 -8.45 -0.26 3.23
C LYS A 66 -8.59 -0.91 1.85
N TYR A 67 -7.56 -1.62 1.39
CA TYR A 67 -7.49 -2.16 0.03
C TYR A 67 -7.81 -3.64 -0.10
N ALA A 68 -7.65 -4.45 0.95
CA ALA A 68 -7.67 -5.91 0.89
C ALA A 68 -8.87 -6.48 0.11
N HIS A 69 -10.06 -5.92 0.29
CA HIS A 69 -11.30 -6.40 -0.33
C HIS A 69 -11.60 -5.81 -1.72
N LEU A 70 -10.75 -4.91 -2.22
CA LEU A 70 -10.99 -4.14 -3.44
C LEU A 70 -10.09 -4.57 -4.61
N VAL A 71 -8.98 -5.26 -4.32
CA VAL A 71 -7.94 -5.64 -5.27
C VAL A 71 -7.65 -7.14 -5.23
N GLN A 72 -6.94 -7.64 -6.25
CA GLN A 72 -6.60 -9.06 -6.34
C GLN A 72 -5.59 -9.50 -5.28
N SER A 73 -4.63 -8.66 -4.96
CA SER A 73 -3.69 -8.88 -3.86
C SER A 73 -3.12 -7.56 -3.38
N VAL A 74 -2.59 -7.56 -2.16
CA VAL A 74 -1.77 -6.47 -1.62
C VAL A 74 -0.39 -7.03 -1.32
N ALA A 75 0.66 -6.35 -1.77
CA ALA A 75 2.04 -6.72 -1.53
C ALA A 75 2.85 -5.52 -1.03
N ILE A 76 3.77 -5.77 -0.10
CA ILE A 76 4.55 -4.73 0.58
C ILE A 76 6.02 -4.86 0.18
N TYR A 77 6.65 -3.75 -0.21
CA TYR A 77 8.06 -3.74 -0.57
C TYR A 77 8.94 -4.12 0.63
N ASP A 78 9.81 -5.12 0.45
CA ASP A 78 10.87 -5.47 1.40
C ASP A 78 12.24 -5.21 0.75
N PRO A 79 12.99 -4.19 1.21
CA PRO A 79 14.32 -3.89 0.68
C PRO A 79 15.31 -5.06 0.77
N LYS A 80 15.14 -6.00 1.72
CA LYS A 80 16.02 -7.18 1.85
C LYS A 80 15.80 -8.18 0.73
N GLN A 81 14.56 -8.29 0.27
CA GLN A 81 14.16 -9.18 -0.80
C GLN A 81 14.27 -8.52 -2.18
N GLY A 82 14.34 -7.17 -2.23
CA GLY A 82 14.38 -6.41 -3.48
C GLY A 82 13.07 -6.48 -4.27
N GLY A 83 11.94 -6.73 -3.60
CA GLY A 83 10.63 -6.91 -4.24
C GLY A 83 9.47 -6.78 -3.26
N TYR A 84 8.26 -6.98 -3.76
CA TYR A 84 7.03 -6.84 -2.98
C TYR A 84 6.53 -8.19 -2.49
N VAL A 85 6.47 -8.39 -1.18
CA VAL A 85 5.98 -9.61 -0.55
C VAL A 85 4.46 -9.54 -0.45
N VAL A 86 3.76 -10.51 -1.03
CA VAL A 86 2.29 -10.59 -0.99
C VAL A 86 1.83 -10.90 0.43
N VAL A 87 1.00 -10.02 1.00
CA VAL A 87 0.46 -10.13 2.37
C VAL A 87 -1.04 -10.46 2.40
N VAL A 88 -1.75 -10.18 1.30
CA VAL A 88 -3.15 -10.54 1.10
C VAL A 88 -3.31 -11.01 -0.33
N SER A 89 -4.07 -12.09 -0.57
CA SER A 89 -4.44 -12.52 -1.92
C SER A 89 -5.86 -13.06 -1.98
N HIS A 90 -6.58 -12.60 -2.99
CA HIS A 90 -7.83 -13.17 -3.52
C HIS A 90 -7.63 -13.68 -4.96
N SER A 91 -6.40 -13.63 -5.47
CA SER A 91 -6.03 -14.08 -6.81
C SER A 91 -5.65 -15.56 -6.80
N PRO A 92 -6.02 -16.34 -7.83
CA PRO A 92 -5.48 -17.68 -8.02
C PRO A 92 -4.01 -17.67 -8.48
N GLU A 93 -3.48 -16.53 -8.96
CA GLU A 93 -2.16 -16.43 -9.59
C GLU A 93 -1.02 -16.21 -8.60
N VAL A 94 -1.29 -15.56 -7.46
CA VAL A 94 -0.29 -15.24 -6.42
C VAL A 94 -0.82 -15.62 -5.04
N LYS A 95 0.05 -16.11 -4.17
CA LYS A 95 -0.25 -16.52 -2.80
C LYS A 95 0.45 -15.63 -1.80
N VAL A 96 -0.05 -15.62 -0.56
CA VAL A 96 0.61 -14.94 0.56
C VAL A 96 2.01 -15.52 0.73
N GLY A 97 3.01 -14.64 0.82
CA GLY A 97 4.43 -14.98 0.88
C GLY A 97 5.16 -14.96 -0.47
N ASP A 98 4.43 -14.95 -1.60
CA ASP A 98 5.05 -14.82 -2.92
C ASP A 98 5.69 -13.44 -3.09
N LEU A 99 6.71 -13.38 -3.95
CA LEU A 99 7.43 -12.15 -4.28
C LEU A 99 7.03 -11.66 -5.68
N ILE A 100 6.61 -10.39 -5.77
CA ILE A 100 6.36 -9.69 -7.03
C ILE A 100 7.54 -8.76 -7.32
N LEU A 101 8.14 -8.92 -8.50
CA LEU A 101 9.18 -8.04 -9.03
C LEU A 101 8.55 -7.12 -10.07
N ALA A 102 8.47 -5.82 -9.79
CA ALA A 102 7.77 -4.84 -10.63
C ALA A 102 8.44 -3.48 -10.62
#